data_AF-A0A3D4JM08-F1
#
_entry.id   AF-A0A3D4JM08-F1
#
_cell.length_a   1.000
_cell.length_b   1.000
_cell.length_c   1.000
_cell.angle_alpha   90.00
_cell.angle_beta   90.00
_cell.angle_gamma   90.00
#
_symmetry.space_group_name_H-M   'P 1'
#
loop_
_entity.id
_entity.type
_entity.pdbx_description
1 polymer ?
#
loop_
_entity_poly.entity_id
_entity_poly.type
_entity_poly.pdbx_seq_one_letter_code
_entity_poly.pdbx_strand_id
1 'polypeptide(L)' 'MNVNIKASKRCGFCKYWYDPQNQYIQPITPSMGSWKLDTSAKCMCLIRNINISANNGCSRYECKIQY' A
#
# COMPACT_ATOMS: atom_id res chain seq x y z
N MET A 1 0.19 4.11 -10.44
CA MET A 1 1.26 3.18 -10.87
C MET A 1 0.76 1.75 -10.73
N ASN A 2 1.11 0.85 -11.67
CA ASN A 2 0.83 -0.59 -11.52
C ASN A 2 1.94 -1.22 -10.68
N VAL A 3 1.55 -1.97 -9.65
CA VAL A 3 2.46 -2.57 -8.66
C VAL A 3 2.07 -4.03 -8.47
N ASN A 4 3.07 -4.91 -8.49
CA ASN A 4 2.90 -6.28 -8.05
C ASN A 4 3.08 -6.35 -6.52
N ILE A 5 2.02 -6.63 -5.79
CA ILE A 5 2.03 -6.63 -4.31
C ILE A 5 2.86 -7.77 -3.71
N LYS A 6 3.10 -8.85 -4.47
CA LYS A 6 3.94 -9.98 -4.04
C LYS A 6 5.43 -9.64 -4.12
N ALA A 7 5.80 -8.71 -5.00
CA ALA A 7 7.18 -8.28 -5.23
C ALA A 7 7.50 -6.90 -4.60
N SER A 8 6.54 -6.24 -3.96
CA SER A 8 6.67 -4.85 -3.52
C SER A 8 6.34 -4.65 -2.04
N LYS A 9 7.09 -3.77 -1.38
CA LYS A 9 6.91 -3.41 0.05
C LYS A 9 6.53 -1.92 0.20
N ARG A 10 5.57 -1.47 -0.61
CA ARG A 10 5.13 -0.07 -0.66
C ARG A 10 4.15 0.23 0.47
N CYS A 11 4.29 1.40 1.10
CA CYS A 11 3.44 1.83 2.20
C CYS A 11 1.95 1.79 1.84
N GLY A 12 1.55 2.11 0.61
CA GLY A 12 0.15 2.06 0.19
C GLY A 12 -0.53 0.68 0.36
N PHE A 13 0.25 -0.40 0.39
CA PHE A 13 -0.22 -1.77 0.65
C PHE A 13 0.08 -2.27 2.06
N CYS A 14 0.67 -1.43 2.92
CA CYS A 14 1.04 -1.79 4.28
C CYS A 14 -0.16 -1.67 5.23
N LYS A 15 -0.36 -2.63 6.14
CA LYS A 15 -1.43 -2.58 7.16
C LYS A 15 -1.32 -1.41 8.13
N TYR A 16 -0.11 -0.87 8.29
CA TYR A 16 0.15 0.28 9.14
C TYR A 16 -0.05 1.62 8.44
N TRP A 17 -0.35 1.62 7.13
CA TRP A 17 -0.68 2.82 6.38
C TRP A 17 -2.19 3.02 6.40
N TYR A 18 -2.63 4.03 7.16
CA TYR A 18 -4.02 4.20 7.57
C TYR A 18 -4.89 4.76 6.44
N ASP A 19 -5.36 3.83 5.63
CA ASP A 19 -6.38 4.03 4.59
C ASP A 19 -7.44 2.94 4.76
N PRO A 20 -8.40 3.14 5.67
CA PRO A 20 -9.40 2.12 6.03
C PRO A 20 -10.37 1.81 4.89
N GLN A 21 -10.56 2.74 3.95
CA GLN A 21 -11.43 2.57 2.79
C GLN A 21 -10.70 2.02 1.57
N ASN A 22 -9.38 1.83 1.65
CA ASN A 22 -8.54 1.41 0.53
C ASN A 22 -8.71 2.30 -0.72
N GLN A 23 -8.97 3.59 -0.53
CA GLN A 23 -9.37 4.49 -1.62
C GLN A 23 -8.27 4.72 -2.66
N TYR A 24 -7.01 4.46 -2.28
CA TYR A 24 -5.83 4.71 -3.12
C TYR A 24 -5.30 3.47 -3.84
N ILE A 25 -5.94 2.31 -3.66
CA ILE A 25 -5.58 1.07 -4.32
C ILE A 25 -6.76 0.51 -5.11
N GLN A 26 -6.48 -0.04 -6.30
CA GLN A 26 -7.51 -0.65 -7.13
C GLN A 26 -7.01 -1.98 -7.70
N PRO A 27 -7.84 -3.04 -7.69
CA PRO A 27 -7.46 -4.30 -8.31
C PRO A 27 -7.34 -4.13 -9.83
N ILE A 28 -6.30 -4.72 -10.43
CA ILE A 28 -6.20 -4.86 -11.90
C ILE A 28 -6.32 -6.35 -12.26
N THR A 29 -5.44 -7.16 -11.66
CA THR A 29 -5.47 -8.63 -11.80
C THR A 29 -5.05 -9.24 -10.45
N PRO A 30 -5.97 -9.28 -9.47
CA PRO A 30 -5.65 -9.70 -8.09
C PRO A 30 -5.07 -11.10 -7.98
N SER A 31 -5.53 -12.03 -8.80
CA SER A 31 -5.02 -13.42 -8.87
C SER A 31 -3.52 -13.48 -9.15
N MET A 32 -3.01 -12.55 -9.96
CA MET A 32 -1.59 -12.41 -10.29
C MET A 32 -0.84 -11.43 -9.36
N GLY A 33 -1.54 -10.83 -8.38
CA GLY A 33 -0.98 -9.83 -7.47
C GLY A 33 -0.82 -8.43 -8.06
N SER A 34 -1.47 -8.12 -9.19
CA SER A 34 -1.36 -6.82 -9.87
C SER A 34 -2.43 -5.84 -9.38
N TRP A 35 -1.97 -4.71 -8.85
CA TRP A 35 -2.80 -3.64 -8.30
C TRP A 35 -2.35 -2.27 -8.79
N LYS A 36 -3.30 -1.36 -8.96
CA LYS A 36 -3.02 0.06 -9.16
C LYS A 36 -2.84 0.71 -7.79
N LEU A 37 -1.80 1.51 -7.64
CA LEU A 37 -1.55 2.36 -6.48
C LEU A 37 -1.47 3.83 -6.90
N ASP A 38 -2.19 4.70 -6.22
CA ASP A 38 -1.92 6.13 -6.28
C ASP A 38 -0.65 6.45 -5.48
N THR A 39 0.45 6.71 -6.20
CA THR A 39 1.76 7.00 -5.62
C THR A 39 1.87 8.40 -5.03
N SER A 40 0.95 9.31 -5.37
CA SER A 40 0.92 10.68 -4.84
C SER A 40 0.24 10.77 -3.48
N ALA A 41 -0.58 9.77 -3.14
CA ALA A 41 -1.31 9.69 -1.89
C ALA A 41 -0.38 9.68 -0.66
N LYS A 42 -0.83 10.33 0.42
CA LYS A 42 -0.17 10.33 1.73
C LYS A 42 -1.22 10.06 2.81
N CYS A 43 -0.93 9.09 3.68
CA CYS A 43 -1.75 8.79 4.86
C CYS A 43 -0.87 8.57 6.09
N MET A 44 -1.51 8.55 7.25
CA MET A 44 -0.86 8.34 8.53
C MET A 44 -0.24 6.93 8.62
N CYS A 45 1.00 6.83 9.06
CA CYS A 45 1.61 5.57 9.46
C CYS A 45 1.39 5.34 10.96
N LEU A 46 0.64 4.31 11.32
CA LEU A 46 0.23 4.02 12.70
C LEU A 46 1.41 3.70 13.64
N ILE A 47 2.52 3.18 13.11
CA ILE A 47 3.72 2.89 13.90
C ILE A 47 4.54 4.15 14.17
N ARG A 48 4.67 5.03 13.16
CA ARG A 48 5.57 6.18 13.20
C ARG A 48 4.87 7.47 13.59
N ASN A 49 3.53 7.47 13.59
CA ASN A 49 2.68 8.63 13.85
C ASN A 49 2.99 9.84 12.94
N ILE A 50 3.29 9.59 11.66
CA ILE A 50 3.55 10.62 10.65
C ILE A 50 2.85 10.28 9.32
N ASN A 51 2.56 11.29 8.50
CA ASN A 51 2.07 11.07 7.15
C ASN A 51 3.18 10.58 6.22
N ILE A 52 2.97 9.42 5.57
CA ILE A 52 3.93 8.79 4.66
C ILE A 52 3.28 8.63 3.28
N SER A 53 4.07 8.87 2.23
CA SER A 53 3.63 8.61 0.85
C SER A 53 3.39 7.11 0.64
N ALA A 54 2.32 6.80 -0.08
CA ALA A 54 2.00 5.46 -0.55
C ALA A 54 3.17 4.82 -1.32
N ASN A 55 3.98 5.62 -2.03
CA ASN A 55 5.12 5.14 -2.82
C ASN A 55 6.35 4.83 -1.96
N ASN A 56 6.42 5.20 -0.69
CA ASN A 56 7.59 4.90 0.12
C ASN A 56 7.72 3.38 0.35
N GLY A 57 8.96 2.90 0.44
CA GLY A 57 9.24 1.55 0.94
C GLY A 57 9.11 1.49 2.46
N CYS A 58 8.73 0.33 3.00
CA CYS A 58 8.62 0.12 4.44
C CYS A 58 9.46 -1.09 4.90
N SER A 59 10.29 -0.88 5.93
CA SER A 59 11.06 -1.97 6.56
C SER A 59 10.22 -2.84 7.50
N ARG A 60 9.15 -2.29 8.08
CA ARG A 60 8.15 -2.99 8.90
C ARG A 60 6.89 -3.33 8.09
N TYR A 61 7.10 -3.67 6.81
CA TYR A 61 6.01 -3.91 5.87
C TYR A 61 5.26 -5.19 6.21
N GLU A 62 3.95 -5.07 6.32
CA GLU A 62 3.03 -6.21 6.36
C GLU A 62 1.87 -5.89 5.41
N CYS A 63 1.63 -6.77 4.45
CA CYS A 63 0.62 -6.56 3.41
C CYS A 63 -0.78 -6.54 4.03
N LYS A 64 -1.59 -5.52 3.72
CA LYS A 64 -3.00 -5.43 4.16
C LYS A 64 -3.96 -6.18 3.25
N ILE A 65 -3.53 -6.51 2.04
CA ILE A 65 -4.33 -7.28 1.09
C ILE A 65 -4.06 -8.77 1.37
N GLN A 66 -5.10 -9.49 1.79
CA GLN A 66 -5.12 -10.96 1.82
C GLN A 66 -5.56 -11.49 0.45
N TYR A 67 -4.98 -12.62 0.04
CA TYR A 67 -5.25 -13.31 -1.22
C TYR A 67 -5.90 -14.66 -0.97
#